data_AF-A0A4Q1VRU1-F1
#
_entry.id   AF-A0A4Q1VRU1-F1
#
_cell.length_a   1.000
_cell.length_b   1.000
_cell.length_c   1.000
_cell.angle_alpha   90.00
_cell.angle_beta   90.00
_cell.angle_gamma   90.00
#
_symmetry.space_group_name_H-M   'P 1'
#
loop_
_entity.id
_entity.type
_entity.pdbx_description
1 polymer ?
#
loop_
_entity_poly.entity_id
_entity_poly.type
_entity_poly.pdbx_seq_one_letter_code
_entity_poly.pdbx_strand_id
1 'polypeptide(L)'
;MAYRIRASHMLLAGGLLLAATPAFAQEGMLFQNLVKGMGLFGTDKADIEYKQRAPLVVPPSSTLPKPQEAGASRSAAWPDDPDVARRKAERDSSNILFSNTESYRANTKPLLSQEELRRGRVTGRTNGPEGIVEDHNTGNNQIGPIRIGREMAARQAQTDVSNLAYGSEPRRQYLHEPPTGYRRPAGSAPLGPGASGPREDKQAVGQREFITGQKVYE
;
A
#
# COMPACT_ATOMS: atom_id res chain seq x y z
N MET A 1 22.06 -86.37 38.95
CA MET A 1 21.00 -87.39 38.72
C MET A 1 19.65 -86.69 38.73
N ALA A 2 18.79 -87.00 37.74
CA ALA A 2 17.33 -86.77 37.72
C ALA A 2 16.82 -85.31 37.67
N TYR A 3 15.84 -84.84 36.89
CA TYR A 3 15.03 -85.25 35.72
C TYR A 3 14.45 -83.88 35.21
N ARG A 4 14.58 -83.47 33.93
CA ARG A 4 13.51 -83.42 32.88
C ARG A 4 12.24 -82.61 33.27
N ILE A 5 11.56 -81.77 32.47
CA ILE A 5 11.52 -81.47 31.02
C ILE A 5 10.43 -80.36 30.79
N ARG A 6 10.70 -79.41 29.86
CA ARG A 6 9.84 -78.75 28.83
C ARG A 6 8.59 -77.91 29.21
N ALA A 7 8.60 -76.63 28.78
CA ALA A 7 7.87 -76.01 27.63
C ALA A 7 6.54 -75.37 28.10
N SER A 8 6.10 -74.19 27.65
CA SER A 8 5.88 -73.77 26.26
C SER A 8 5.64 -72.25 26.13
N HIS A 9 5.93 -71.70 24.95
CA HIS A 9 5.69 -70.32 24.50
C HIS A 9 4.21 -70.07 24.09
N MET A 10 3.74 -68.82 24.20
CA MET A 10 2.90 -68.07 23.22
C MET A 10 2.61 -66.65 23.80
N LEU A 11 3.15 -65.54 23.26
CA LEU A 11 2.80 -64.71 22.09
C LEU A 11 1.60 -63.73 22.25
N LEU A 12 1.92 -62.46 21.94
CA LEU A 12 1.14 -61.43 21.20
C LEU A 12 0.22 -60.41 21.91
N ALA A 13 0.53 -59.14 21.56
CA ALA A 13 -0.37 -58.03 21.19
C ALA A 13 -0.87 -57.03 22.24
N GLY A 14 -0.74 -55.74 21.91
CA GLY A 14 -1.61 -54.67 22.41
C GLY A 14 -0.89 -53.35 22.73
N GLY A 15 -0.83 -52.43 21.76
CA GLY A 15 -0.27 -51.09 21.95
C GLY A 15 -1.15 -50.15 22.79
N LEU A 16 -0.56 -49.03 23.24
CA LEU A 16 -1.31 -47.86 23.65
C LEU A 16 -0.54 -46.57 23.31
N LEU A 17 -1.00 -45.92 22.24
CA LEU A 17 -0.88 -44.48 22.03
C LEU A 17 -1.74 -43.76 23.08
N LEU A 18 -1.16 -42.83 23.84
CA LEU A 18 -1.89 -41.82 24.63
C LEU A 18 -1.16 -40.49 24.43
N ALA A 19 -1.54 -39.69 23.44
CA ALA A 19 -2.60 -38.69 23.50
C ALA A 19 -2.33 -37.62 24.57
N ALA A 20 -2.10 -36.40 24.10
CA ALA A 20 -1.96 -35.19 24.89
C ALA A 20 -3.14 -35.03 25.86
N THR A 21 -2.85 -35.01 27.16
CA THR A 21 -3.84 -34.71 28.19
C THR A 21 -4.00 -33.19 28.32
N PRO A 22 -5.24 -32.65 28.29
CA PRO A 22 -5.49 -31.24 28.55
C PRO A 22 -5.23 -30.92 30.03
N ALA A 23 -4.58 -29.79 30.29
CA ALA A 23 -4.39 -29.25 31.64
C ALA A 23 -5.76 -28.90 32.25
N PHE A 24 -6.15 -29.62 33.30
CA PHE A 24 -7.40 -29.37 34.02
C PHE A 24 -7.21 -28.21 35.01
N ALA A 25 -8.03 -27.15 34.87
CA ALA A 25 -8.09 -25.98 35.74
C ALA A 25 -8.75 -26.24 37.12
N GLN A 26 -8.55 -27.44 37.71
CA GLN A 26 -9.08 -27.80 39.03
C GLN A 26 -8.22 -27.30 40.21
N GLU A 27 -7.02 -26.79 39.92
CA GLU A 27 -6.06 -26.33 40.93
C GLU A 27 -6.53 -25.09 41.71
N GLY A 28 -7.35 -24.23 41.09
CA GLY A 28 -7.87 -23.02 41.73
C GLY A 28 -8.80 -23.27 42.92
N MET A 29 -9.64 -24.32 42.85
CA MET A 29 -10.57 -24.64 43.95
C MET A 29 -9.87 -25.34 45.11
N LEU A 30 -8.85 -26.16 44.82
CA LEU A 30 -8.04 -26.83 45.84
C LEU A 30 -7.19 -25.81 46.62
N PHE A 31 -6.54 -24.87 45.92
CA PHE A 31 -5.83 -23.77 46.56
C PHE A 31 -6.76 -22.87 47.39
N GLN A 32 -7.94 -22.54 46.85
CA GLN A 32 -8.92 -21.74 47.59
C GLN A 32 -9.42 -22.45 48.86
N ASN A 33 -9.64 -23.76 48.82
CA ASN A 33 -10.06 -24.55 49.99
C ASN A 33 -8.93 -24.72 51.01
N LEU A 34 -7.69 -24.88 50.56
CA LEU A 34 -6.51 -24.93 51.43
C LEU A 34 -6.33 -23.59 52.16
N VAL A 35 -6.42 -22.47 51.44
CA VAL A 35 -6.28 -21.12 51.99
C VAL A 35 -7.43 -20.76 52.94
N LYS A 36 -8.66 -21.20 52.65
CA LYS A 36 -9.80 -21.08 53.57
C LYS A 36 -9.63 -21.95 54.82
N GLY A 37 -9.16 -23.19 54.67
CA GLY A 37 -8.91 -24.13 55.78
C GLY A 37 -7.78 -23.68 56.70
N MET A 38 -6.81 -22.94 56.17
CA MET A 38 -5.73 -22.30 56.92
C MET A 38 -6.13 -20.95 57.56
N GLY A 39 -7.42 -20.59 57.58
CA GLY A 39 -7.92 -19.40 58.29
C GLY A 39 -7.29 -18.06 57.88
N LEU A 40 -6.52 -18.03 56.79
CA LEU A 40 -5.65 -16.90 56.42
C LEU A 40 -6.47 -15.71 55.90
N PHE A 41 -7.72 -15.96 55.49
CA PHE A 41 -8.72 -14.95 55.16
C PHE A 41 -10.05 -15.35 55.78
N GLY A 42 -10.49 -14.64 56.81
CA GLY A 42 -11.82 -14.83 57.40
C GLY A 42 -12.91 -14.68 56.34
N THR A 43 -13.79 -15.69 56.23
CA THR A 43 -14.87 -15.69 55.24
C THR A 43 -16.12 -14.93 55.68
N ASP A 44 -16.12 -14.38 56.90
CA ASP A 44 -17.26 -13.62 57.43
C ASP A 44 -16.91 -12.13 57.47
N LYS A 45 -17.06 -11.47 56.32
CA LYS A 45 -17.13 -10.00 56.29
C LYS A 45 -18.51 -9.63 56.82
N ALA A 46 -18.56 -8.88 57.92
CA ALA A 46 -19.81 -8.33 58.44
C ALA A 46 -20.55 -7.61 57.32
N ASP A 47 -21.86 -7.85 57.21
CA ASP A 47 -22.69 -7.25 56.18
C ASP A 47 -22.66 -5.72 56.35
N ILE A 48 -22.16 -5.01 55.35
CA ILE A 48 -21.99 -3.56 55.45
C ILE A 48 -23.37 -2.95 55.25
N GLU A 49 -23.89 -2.26 56.27
CA GLU A 49 -25.14 -1.51 56.15
C GLU A 49 -24.93 -0.31 55.20
N TYR A 50 -25.20 -0.52 53.92
CA TYR A 50 -25.09 0.53 52.91
C TYR A 50 -26.23 1.54 53.06
N LYS A 51 -25.93 2.69 53.69
CA LYS A 51 -26.85 3.83 53.73
C LYS A 51 -26.73 4.64 52.45
N GLN A 52 -27.87 5.13 51.95
CA GLN A 52 -27.88 6.01 50.78
C GLN A 52 -27.06 7.26 51.08
N ARG A 53 -26.20 7.65 50.13
CA ARG A 53 -25.47 8.92 50.20
C ARG A 53 -26.46 10.07 49.99
N ALA A 54 -26.21 11.21 50.63
CA ALA A 54 -27.00 12.42 50.37
C ALA A 54 -26.99 12.76 48.87
N PRO A 55 -28.12 13.24 48.31
CA PRO A 55 -28.21 13.57 46.89
C PRO A 55 -27.24 14.69 46.52
N LEU A 56 -26.76 14.66 45.27
CA LEU A 56 -25.87 15.69 44.73
C LEU A 56 -26.63 17.01 44.57
N VAL A 57 -26.11 18.09 45.17
CA VAL A 57 -26.68 19.43 45.01
C VAL A 57 -26.31 19.97 43.64
N VAL A 58 -27.29 20.04 42.74
CA VAL A 58 -27.12 20.62 41.41
C VAL A 58 -27.35 22.13 41.49
N PRO A 59 -26.49 22.98 40.87
CA PRO A 59 -26.71 24.42 40.84
C PRO A 59 -28.04 24.77 40.14
N PRO A 60 -28.70 25.88 40.54
CA PRO A 60 -30.04 26.25 40.06
C PRO A 60 -30.10 26.61 38.58
N SER A 61 -28.97 26.92 37.93
CA SER A 61 -28.92 27.07 36.47
C SER A 61 -27.62 26.49 35.89
N SER A 62 -27.72 25.94 34.69
CA SER A 62 -26.61 25.46 33.87
C SER A 62 -26.07 26.52 32.91
N THR A 63 -26.49 27.78 33.07
CA THR A 63 -26.13 28.87 32.17
C THR A 63 -24.72 29.35 32.48
N LEU A 64 -23.79 29.03 31.58
CA LEU A 64 -22.43 29.55 31.64
C LEU A 64 -22.45 31.07 31.42
N PRO A 65 -21.61 31.84 32.15
CA PRO A 65 -21.37 33.25 31.82
C PRO A 65 -20.98 33.39 30.35
N LYS A 66 -21.39 34.48 29.70
CA LYS A 66 -20.97 34.76 28.33
C LYS A 66 -19.43 34.80 28.26
N PRO A 67 -18.80 34.24 27.20
CA PRO A 67 -17.37 34.40 27.00
C PRO A 67 -17.00 35.87 27.05
N GLN A 68 -15.89 36.19 27.72
CA GLN A 68 -15.34 37.54 27.68
C GLN A 68 -15.09 37.89 26.21
N GLU A 69 -15.57 39.05 25.76
CA GLU A 69 -15.21 39.56 24.44
C GLU A 69 -13.69 39.57 24.33
N ALA A 70 -13.15 39.22 23.15
CA ALA A 70 -11.71 39.13 22.93
C ALA A 70 -11.04 40.44 23.37
N GLY A 71 -10.51 40.43 24.58
CA GLY A 71 -9.94 41.60 25.21
C GLY A 71 -8.66 41.96 24.50
N ALA A 72 -8.71 43.01 23.68
CA ALA A 72 -8.00 44.26 23.93
C ALA A 72 -7.84 44.99 22.60
N SER A 73 -8.38 46.21 22.53
CA SER A 73 -7.72 47.27 21.77
C SER A 73 -6.28 47.34 22.29
N ARG A 74 -5.34 46.68 21.61
CA ARG A 74 -3.91 46.78 21.92
C ARG A 74 -3.56 48.25 22.01
N SER A 75 -3.06 48.69 23.16
CA SER A 75 -2.57 50.05 23.31
C SER A 75 -1.48 50.28 22.26
N ALA A 76 -1.62 51.32 21.44
CA ALA A 76 -0.73 51.61 20.29
C ALA A 76 0.76 51.84 20.67
N ALA A 77 1.09 51.80 21.97
CA ALA A 77 2.42 52.01 22.53
C ALA A 77 3.26 50.73 22.67
N TRP A 78 2.70 49.54 22.46
CA TRP A 78 3.45 48.28 22.55
C TRP A 78 3.94 47.81 21.16
N PRO A 79 5.22 47.44 21.01
CA PRO A 79 5.71 46.80 19.79
C PRO A 79 4.97 45.49 19.49
N ASP A 80 4.82 45.18 18.20
CA ASP A 80 4.24 43.92 17.79
C ASP A 80 5.20 42.75 18.05
N ASP A 81 4.69 41.72 18.74
CA ASP A 81 5.42 40.49 19.01
C ASP A 81 5.59 39.67 17.70
N PRO A 82 6.83 39.37 17.27
CA PRO A 82 7.08 38.59 16.06
C PRO A 82 6.49 37.18 16.12
N ASP A 83 6.36 36.57 17.31
CA ASP A 83 5.77 35.23 17.45
C ASP A 83 4.25 35.24 17.28
N VAL A 84 3.59 36.35 17.65
CA VAL A 84 2.16 36.52 17.39
C VAL A 84 1.93 36.81 15.91
N ALA A 85 2.78 37.62 15.29
CA ALA A 85 2.73 37.87 13.85
C ALA A 85 2.93 36.58 13.04
N ARG A 86 3.91 35.75 13.42
CA ARG A 86 4.16 34.45 12.80
C ARG A 86 2.97 33.50 12.95
N ARG A 87 2.42 33.35 14.16
CA ARG A 87 1.21 32.52 14.39
C ARG A 87 0.01 32.98 13.59
N LYS A 88 -0.17 34.31 13.44
CA LYS A 88 -1.25 34.85 12.61
C LYS A 88 -1.02 34.53 11.13
N ALA A 89 0.19 34.70 10.62
CA ALA A 89 0.53 34.35 9.24
C ALA A 89 0.35 32.85 8.94
N GLU A 90 0.70 31.96 9.87
CA GLU A 90 0.46 30.51 9.76
C GLU A 90 -1.04 30.16 9.77
N ARG A 91 -1.83 30.84 10.59
CA ARG A 91 -3.29 30.67 10.61
C ARG A 91 -3.93 31.17 9.32
N ASP A 92 -3.48 32.32 8.82
CA ASP A 92 -4.03 32.93 7.62
C ASP A 92 -3.64 32.12 6.38
N SER A 93 -2.43 31.55 6.33
CA SER A 93 -2.00 30.66 5.23
C SER A 93 -2.72 29.31 5.23
N SER A 94 -3.03 28.75 6.40
CA SER A 94 -3.80 27.49 6.51
C SER A 94 -5.30 27.66 6.23
N ASN A 95 -5.86 28.86 6.39
CA ASN A 95 -7.26 29.16 6.05
C ASN A 95 -7.49 29.57 4.59
N ILE A 96 -6.46 29.54 3.74
CA ILE A 96 -6.64 29.78 2.31
C ILE A 96 -7.46 28.62 1.73
N LEU A 97 -8.63 28.93 1.18
CA LEU A 97 -9.41 27.97 0.41
C LEU A 97 -8.52 27.35 -0.67
N PHE A 98 -8.52 26.03 -0.79
CA PHE A 98 -7.66 25.31 -1.75
C PHE A 98 -7.74 25.89 -3.17
N SER A 99 -8.93 26.38 -3.57
CA SER A 99 -9.18 27.02 -4.86
C SER A 99 -8.43 28.34 -5.10
N ASN A 100 -7.97 29.01 -4.05
CA ASN A 100 -7.22 30.26 -4.11
C ASN A 100 -5.71 30.06 -4.04
N THR A 101 -5.25 28.83 -3.83
CA THR A 101 -3.81 28.53 -3.84
C THR A 101 -3.22 28.74 -5.22
N GLU A 102 -1.98 29.22 -5.30
CA GLU A 102 -1.27 29.38 -6.57
C GLU A 102 -1.17 28.04 -7.31
N SER A 103 -0.96 26.95 -6.57
CA SER A 103 -0.97 25.59 -7.12
C SER A 103 -2.31 25.25 -7.78
N TYR A 104 -3.45 25.54 -7.15
CA TYR A 104 -4.74 25.30 -7.75
C TYR A 104 -4.93 26.21 -8.97
N ARG A 105 -4.68 27.51 -8.85
CA ARG A 105 -4.80 28.46 -9.95
C ARG A 105 -3.94 28.10 -11.15
N ALA A 106 -2.74 27.55 -10.94
CA ALA A 106 -1.86 27.09 -12.00
C ALA A 106 -2.39 25.82 -12.69
N ASN A 107 -2.95 24.88 -11.92
CA ASN A 107 -3.50 23.62 -12.44
C ASN A 107 -4.91 23.75 -13.04
N THR A 108 -5.68 24.76 -12.63
CA THR A 108 -7.06 25.00 -13.11
C THR A 108 -7.15 26.10 -14.15
N LYS A 109 -6.03 26.61 -14.67
CA LYS A 109 -6.11 27.48 -15.86
C LYS A 109 -6.67 26.63 -17.01
N PRO A 110 -7.63 27.15 -17.78
CA PRO A 110 -8.04 26.48 -19.00
C PRO A 110 -6.80 26.29 -19.89
N LEU A 111 -6.61 25.07 -20.39
CA LEU A 111 -5.57 24.77 -21.36
C LEU A 111 -5.76 25.67 -22.57
N LEU A 112 -4.71 26.35 -23.01
CA LEU A 112 -4.74 27.16 -24.22
C LEU A 112 -5.00 26.25 -25.42
N SER A 113 -5.89 26.68 -26.32
CA SER A 113 -6.11 25.99 -27.59
C SER A 113 -4.88 26.09 -28.49
N GLN A 114 -4.75 25.16 -29.44
CA GLN A 114 -3.63 25.15 -30.38
C GLN A 114 -3.58 26.46 -31.19
N GLU A 115 -4.73 27.02 -31.55
CA GLU A 115 -4.87 28.32 -32.21
C GLU A 115 -4.38 29.48 -31.33
N GLU A 116 -4.64 29.46 -30.02
CA GLU A 116 -4.13 30.48 -29.07
C GLU A 116 -2.62 30.39 -28.88
N LEU A 117 -2.09 29.17 -28.76
CA LEU A 117 -0.65 28.93 -28.71
C LEU A 117 0.05 29.41 -29.98
N ARG A 118 -0.59 29.23 -31.14
CA ARG A 118 -0.07 29.71 -32.44
C ARG A 118 -0.14 31.24 -32.56
N ARG A 119 -1.16 31.89 -31.99
CA ARG A 119 -1.26 33.37 -31.97
C ARG A 119 -0.14 34.05 -31.19
N GLY A 120 0.39 33.41 -30.14
CA GLY A 120 1.54 33.89 -29.40
C GLY A 120 2.90 33.68 -30.10
N ARG A 121 2.94 32.97 -31.23
CA ARG A 121 4.17 32.68 -31.97
C ARG A 121 4.54 33.87 -32.86
N VAL A 122 5.51 34.67 -32.41
CA VAL A 122 6.14 35.68 -33.25
C VAL A 122 7.04 34.99 -34.27
N THR A 123 6.80 35.21 -35.55
CA THR A 123 7.67 34.71 -36.64
C THR A 123 9.05 35.34 -36.52
N GLY A 124 10.10 34.52 -36.45
CA GLY A 124 11.50 34.98 -36.39
C GLY A 124 12.14 34.99 -35.01
N ARG A 125 11.43 34.60 -33.94
CA ARG A 125 12.04 34.35 -32.63
C ARG A 125 12.26 32.86 -32.43
N THR A 126 13.51 32.41 -32.51
CA THR A 126 13.90 31.10 -31.98
C THR A 126 13.66 31.12 -30.47
N ASN A 127 12.98 30.11 -29.93
CA ASN A 127 12.79 29.99 -28.49
C ASN A 127 14.13 29.60 -27.86
N GLY A 128 14.90 30.59 -27.42
CA GLY A 128 16.16 30.39 -26.71
C GLY A 128 17.04 31.65 -26.77
N PRO A 129 17.93 31.87 -25.80
CA PRO A 129 18.97 32.88 -25.95
C PRO A 129 19.77 32.62 -27.24
N GLU A 130 20.17 33.68 -27.95
CA GLU A 130 21.05 33.57 -29.11
C GLU A 130 22.30 32.76 -28.74
N GLY A 131 22.52 31.62 -29.42
CA GLY A 131 23.69 30.77 -29.19
C GLY A 131 23.42 29.40 -28.56
N ILE A 132 22.19 28.86 -28.58
CA ILE A 132 22.02 27.41 -28.40
C ILE A 132 22.70 26.72 -29.59
N VAL A 133 23.95 26.29 -29.37
CA VAL A 133 24.69 25.36 -30.24
C VAL A 133 23.69 24.29 -30.69
N GLU A 134 23.60 24.01 -31.99
CA GLU A 134 22.61 23.08 -32.55
C GLU A 134 22.56 21.72 -31.82
N ASP A 135 23.63 21.36 -31.12
CA ASP A 135 23.77 20.16 -30.32
C ASP A 135 22.94 20.16 -29.01
N HIS A 136 22.63 21.33 -28.43
CA HIS A 136 21.94 21.46 -27.14
C HIS A 136 20.44 21.77 -27.26
N ASN A 137 19.76 21.12 -28.22
CA ASN A 137 18.31 21.22 -28.35
C ASN A 137 17.58 20.02 -27.72
N THR A 138 16.31 20.18 -27.36
CA THR A 138 15.46 19.11 -26.80
C THR A 138 15.44 17.84 -27.66
N GLY A 139 15.49 18.00 -28.98
CA GLY A 139 15.56 16.90 -29.94
C GLY A 139 16.81 16.04 -29.76
N ASN A 140 17.99 16.65 -29.68
CA ASN A 140 19.25 15.94 -29.53
C ASN A 140 19.46 15.41 -28.10
N ASN A 141 19.17 16.23 -27.08
CA ASN A 141 19.47 15.87 -25.69
C ASN A 141 18.44 14.93 -25.06
N GLN A 142 17.16 15.04 -25.42
CA GLN A 142 16.09 14.27 -24.79
C GLN A 142 15.53 13.22 -25.75
N ILE A 143 15.14 13.61 -26.96
CA ILE A 143 14.42 12.72 -27.88
C ILE A 143 15.37 11.70 -28.55
N GLY A 144 16.57 12.11 -28.94
CA GLY A 144 17.58 11.27 -29.60
C GLY A 144 17.92 10.02 -28.80
N PRO A 145 18.39 10.14 -27.54
CA PRO A 145 18.71 9.00 -26.69
C PRO A 145 17.51 8.07 -26.46
N ILE A 146 16.31 8.63 -26.27
CA ILE A 146 15.09 7.82 -26.10
C ILE A 146 14.78 7.01 -27.35
N ARG A 147 14.90 7.61 -28.54
CA ARG A 147 14.68 6.92 -29.82
C ARG A 147 15.68 5.79 -30.03
N ILE A 148 16.96 6.06 -29.78
CA ILE A 148 18.03 5.07 -29.90
C ILE A 148 17.81 3.94 -28.89
N GLY A 149 17.49 4.27 -27.63
CA GLY A 149 17.18 3.29 -26.59
C GLY A 149 16.00 2.39 -26.96
N ARG A 150 14.92 2.98 -27.51
CA ARG A 150 13.76 2.23 -28.01
C ARG A 150 14.14 1.29 -29.16
N GLU A 151 14.93 1.77 -30.11
CA GLU A 151 15.36 0.96 -31.26
C GLU A 151 16.28 -0.19 -30.83
N MET A 152 17.23 0.07 -29.94
CA MET A 152 18.10 -0.97 -29.36
C MET A 152 17.29 -2.01 -28.59
N ALA A 153 16.33 -1.59 -27.77
CA ALA A 153 15.45 -2.49 -27.03
C ALA A 153 14.59 -3.34 -27.98
N ALA A 154 14.07 -2.75 -29.06
CA ALA A 154 13.31 -3.48 -30.07
C ALA A 154 14.17 -4.52 -30.81
N ARG A 155 15.41 -4.18 -31.15
CA ARG A 155 16.38 -5.12 -31.74
C ARG A 155 16.70 -6.27 -30.79
N GLN A 156 16.94 -5.96 -29.51
CA GLN A 156 17.21 -6.98 -28.49
C GLN A 156 16.01 -7.92 -28.31
N ALA A 157 14.80 -7.37 -28.20
CA ALA A 157 13.58 -8.17 -28.10
C ALA A 157 13.39 -9.10 -29.31
N GLN A 158 13.71 -8.63 -30.53
CA GLN A 158 13.66 -9.47 -31.73
C GLN A 158 14.69 -10.61 -31.66
N THR A 159 15.89 -10.33 -31.17
CA THR A 159 16.93 -11.35 -30.94
C THR A 159 16.48 -12.37 -29.89
N ASP A 160 15.91 -11.92 -28.78
CA ASP A 160 15.43 -12.78 -27.69
C ASP A 160 14.30 -13.71 -28.17
N VAL A 161 13.37 -13.20 -29.00
CA VAL A 161 12.32 -14.01 -29.62
C VAL A 161 12.91 -15.03 -30.60
N SER A 162 13.91 -14.65 -31.40
CA SER A 162 14.56 -15.59 -32.33
C SER A 162 15.35 -16.70 -31.63
N ASN A 163 15.86 -16.42 -30.41
CA ASN A 163 16.61 -17.37 -29.59
C ASN A 163 15.71 -18.19 -28.65
N LEU A 164 14.40 -17.99 -28.69
CA LEU A 164 13.48 -18.69 -27.80
C LEU A 164 13.38 -20.16 -28.20
N ALA A 165 13.72 -21.05 -27.28
CA ALA A 165 13.67 -22.50 -27.48
C ALA A 165 12.87 -23.17 -26.37
N TYR A 166 12.25 -24.31 -26.70
CA TYR A 166 11.62 -25.16 -25.70
C TYR A 166 12.66 -25.75 -24.75
N GLY A 167 12.31 -25.82 -23.46
CA GLY A 167 13.13 -26.51 -22.45
C GLY A 167 13.23 -28.02 -22.69
N SER A 168 14.09 -28.68 -21.91
CA SER A 168 14.21 -30.14 -21.90
C SER A 168 13.14 -30.78 -21.02
N GLU A 169 12.58 -31.91 -21.46
CA GLU A 169 11.61 -32.66 -20.67
C GLU A 169 12.30 -33.44 -19.54
N PRO A 170 11.84 -33.32 -18.28
CA PRO A 170 12.36 -34.12 -17.18
C PRO A 170 12.09 -35.62 -17.37
N ARG A 171 13.03 -36.47 -16.93
CA ARG A 171 12.85 -37.93 -16.93
C ARG A 171 11.67 -38.33 -16.04
N ARG A 172 10.84 -39.25 -16.53
CA ARG A 172 9.75 -39.87 -15.78
C ARG A 172 10.26 -40.63 -14.54
N GLN A 173 9.68 -40.34 -13.38
CA GLN A 173 10.02 -40.95 -12.08
C GLN A 173 8.92 -41.89 -11.58
N TYR A 174 7.64 -41.56 -11.79
CA TYR A 174 6.51 -42.32 -11.24
C TYR A 174 5.56 -42.87 -12.30
N LEU A 175 4.75 -43.86 -11.92
CA LEU A 175 3.79 -44.50 -12.84
C LEU A 175 2.66 -43.55 -13.30
N HIS A 176 2.27 -42.62 -12.42
CA HIS A 176 1.21 -41.63 -12.67
C HIS A 176 1.66 -40.46 -13.55
N GLU A 177 2.96 -40.31 -13.77
CA GLU A 177 3.47 -39.28 -14.67
C GLU A 177 3.29 -39.70 -16.13
N PRO A 178 3.04 -38.72 -17.03
CA PRO A 178 2.88 -39.01 -18.45
C PRO A 178 4.14 -39.70 -19.00
N PRO A 179 4.00 -40.54 -20.04
CA PRO A 179 5.14 -41.10 -20.74
C PRO A 179 6.06 -40.01 -21.28
N THR A 180 7.35 -40.34 -21.44
CA THR A 180 8.35 -39.42 -21.97
C THR A 180 7.95 -38.93 -23.37
N GLY A 181 8.03 -37.63 -23.61
CA GLY A 181 7.67 -36.97 -24.87
C GLY A 181 6.35 -36.22 -24.81
N TYR A 182 5.47 -36.55 -23.84
CA TYR A 182 4.14 -35.96 -23.74
C TYR A 182 4.11 -34.60 -23.04
N ARG A 183 5.16 -34.24 -22.29
CA ARG A 183 5.28 -32.91 -21.69
C ARG A 183 5.87 -31.87 -22.65
N ARG A 184 6.41 -32.30 -23.80
CA ARG A 184 6.98 -31.41 -24.81
C ARG A 184 5.90 -30.95 -25.79
N PRO A 185 5.76 -29.64 -26.04
CA PRO A 185 4.86 -29.15 -27.09
C PRO A 185 5.35 -29.60 -28.47
N ALA A 186 4.42 -29.68 -29.43
CA ALA A 186 4.77 -29.99 -30.81
C ALA A 186 5.80 -28.98 -31.36
N GLY A 187 6.72 -29.43 -32.21
CA GLY A 187 7.76 -28.55 -32.78
C GLY A 187 7.21 -27.37 -33.60
N SER A 188 5.96 -27.46 -34.05
CA SER A 188 5.22 -26.41 -34.75
C SER A 188 4.43 -25.46 -33.83
N ALA A 189 4.42 -25.71 -32.52
CA ALA A 189 3.72 -24.82 -31.60
C ALA A 189 4.44 -23.45 -31.55
N PRO A 190 3.70 -22.34 -31.48
CA PRO A 190 4.28 -21.01 -31.47
C PRO A 190 5.07 -20.76 -30.17
N LEU A 191 6.29 -20.23 -30.34
CA LEU A 191 7.16 -19.73 -29.27
C LEU A 191 7.12 -18.20 -29.26
N GLY A 192 7.00 -17.60 -28.07
CA GLY A 192 7.05 -16.14 -27.89
C GLY A 192 5.77 -15.55 -27.31
N PRO A 193 5.67 -14.21 -27.22
CA PRO A 193 4.39 -13.56 -26.93
C PRO A 193 3.42 -14.05 -28.00
N GLY A 194 2.31 -14.68 -27.59
CA GLY A 194 1.40 -15.37 -28.51
C GLY A 194 0.90 -14.50 -29.67
N ALA A 195 0.08 -15.07 -30.56
CA ALA A 195 -0.39 -14.40 -31.79
C ALA A 195 -0.96 -12.97 -31.58
N SER A 196 -1.36 -12.61 -30.36
CA SER A 196 -1.48 -11.22 -29.93
C SER A 196 -0.55 -10.93 -28.75
N GLY A 197 0.61 -10.34 -29.02
CA GLY A 197 1.31 -9.53 -28.02
C GLY A 197 0.43 -8.35 -27.57
N PRO A 198 0.88 -7.53 -26.58
CA PRO A 198 0.16 -6.33 -26.19
C PRO A 198 -0.16 -5.49 -27.43
N ARG A 199 -1.42 -5.47 -27.84
CA ARG A 199 -1.87 -4.61 -28.93
C ARG A 199 -1.82 -3.20 -28.38
N GLU A 200 -1.03 -2.33 -29.00
CA GLU A 200 -1.13 -0.90 -28.76
C GLU A 200 -2.60 -0.51 -28.86
N ASP A 201 -3.10 0.16 -27.83
CA ASP A 201 -4.48 0.63 -27.81
C ASP A 201 -4.67 1.68 -28.89
N LYS A 202 -5.18 1.24 -30.06
CA LYS A 202 -5.51 2.11 -31.18
C LYS A 202 -6.69 3.02 -30.88
N GLN A 203 -7.38 2.81 -29.75
CA GLN A 203 -8.51 3.59 -29.28
C GLN A 203 -8.08 4.67 -28.28
N ALA A 204 -6.78 4.83 -27.99
CA ALA A 204 -6.25 5.97 -27.24
C ALA A 204 -6.37 7.27 -28.07
N VAL A 205 -7.60 7.77 -28.15
CA VAL A 205 -7.96 9.07 -28.70
C VAL A 205 -7.12 10.13 -27.99
N GLY A 206 -6.24 10.80 -28.73
CA GLY A 206 -5.38 11.87 -28.22
C GLY A 206 -3.89 11.63 -28.41
N GLN A 207 -3.36 10.41 -28.24
CA GLN A 207 -1.91 10.19 -28.40
C GLN A 207 -1.47 10.27 -29.87
N ARG A 208 -2.27 9.68 -30.77
CA ARG A 208 -2.02 9.78 -32.22
C ARG A 208 -2.21 11.22 -32.72
N GLU A 209 -3.24 11.90 -32.25
CA GLU A 209 -3.56 13.28 -32.62
C GLU A 209 -2.42 14.24 -32.22
N PHE A 210 -1.80 14.01 -31.07
CA PHE A 210 -0.64 14.77 -30.61
C PHE A 210 0.60 14.53 -31.50
N ILE A 211 0.81 13.30 -31.98
CA ILE A 211 1.96 12.93 -32.81
C ILE A 211 1.80 13.37 -34.27
N THR A 212 0.59 13.22 -34.84
CA THR A 212 0.34 13.51 -36.27
C THR A 212 -0.21 14.90 -36.53
N GLY A 213 -0.71 15.60 -35.50
CA GLY A 213 -1.26 16.95 -35.61
C GLY A 213 -2.53 17.03 -36.47
N GLN A 214 -3.13 15.91 -36.85
CA GLN A 214 -4.38 15.84 -37.60
C GLN A 214 -5.50 15.29 -36.71
N LYS A 215 -6.61 16.01 -36.66
CA LYS A 215 -7.86 15.56 -36.03
C LYS A 215 -8.47 14.48 -36.93
N VAL A 216 -8.52 13.24 -36.46
CA VAL A 216 -9.05 12.11 -37.23
C VAL A 216 -10.51 11.91 -36.86
N TYR A 217 -11.38 12.84 -37.26
CA TYR A 217 -12.83 12.69 -37.18
C TYR A 217 -13.49 13.43 -38.37
N GLU A 218 -14.32 12.73 -39.13
CA GLU A 218 -15.45 13.32 -39.88
C GLU A 218 -16.66 13.45 -38.96
#